data_AF-A0A1Y3NR92-F1
#
_entry.id   AF-A0A1Y3NR92-F1
#
_cell.length_a   1.000
_cell.length_b   1.000
_cell.length_c   1.000
_cell.angle_alpha   90.00
_cell.angle_beta   90.00
_cell.angle_gamma   90.00
#
_symmetry.space_group_name_H-M   'P 1'
#
loop_
_entity.id
_entity.type
_entity.pdbx_description
1 polymer ?
#
loop_
_entity_poly.entity_id
_entity_poly.type
_entity_poly.pdbx_seq_one_letter_code
_entity_poly.pdbx_strand_id
1 'polypeptide(L)'
;MIYNKAISIALLSFLGKALASCTHASNLGYPCCKTCTVTFEDESGKWSVENNDWCGIDTSCNSNSNECWSLAEGYKCCSEGTPVALTDSKGKWGIENNDWCGIVTKADNGSCWAAAEGFKCCEGCEAIFTDGEKRWGVENDEWCGIIESKCQPKTTTRTKTTTKSKTTTKSKTTTTTTRSSNSSSTGTGNDPSSQTKPGWTPGNDQVLPGYLSTQGKYIVDEKGRKVKLAGISWFGGETTNLSPHGLWAKPLSHFIKILKDHGYNHIRYPWTNEMLFPGAKTQSVDSLQNPDLADLTPLEVMDAVIDACGKAGIKVYLDRHRPLSGGQSELWYIAKVDEEKWIEDWQFLAKRYKGNPTVIGADLHNEPHGTACWGCGETKRDWRLAAERCGNAIHEVNPDWLIIVEGNDHYGEEGWQKGEGYWWGGMLKGVKENPVRLKKQNKLVYSAHDYDKNVHLQDWFTVSNFPDNMPEIWDDKWGFIAKENIAPVLIGEFGSLLRDNKDVKWLQNLVSYMNKNDIHWTFWCLNPNSGDTEGILGYDWETVNTKKDGILDPGKAPKFLLK
;
A
#
# COMPACT_ATOMS: atom_id res chain seq x y z
N MET A 1 13.91 -56.85 -47.84
CA MET A 1 14.40 -56.72 -46.44
C MET A 1 13.41 -55.79 -45.73
N ILE A 2 12.29 -56.20 -45.11
CA ILE A 2 11.78 -57.48 -44.56
C ILE A 2 12.34 -57.85 -43.16
N TYR A 3 11.39 -57.88 -42.19
CA TYR A 3 11.38 -58.32 -40.76
C TYR A 3 12.47 -57.75 -39.80
N ASN A 4 12.22 -57.20 -38.60
CA ASN A 4 11.12 -57.20 -37.59
C ASN A 4 11.12 -58.39 -36.59
N LYS A 5 10.96 -58.08 -35.28
CA LYS A 5 10.95 -58.96 -34.07
C LYS A 5 12.27 -59.64 -33.67
N ALA A 6 12.54 -60.08 -32.43
CA ALA A 6 12.14 -59.71 -31.04
C ALA A 6 12.82 -60.71 -30.05
N ILE A 7 12.96 -60.38 -28.74
CA ILE A 7 13.03 -61.34 -27.58
C ILE A 7 14.30 -62.26 -27.52
N SER A 8 14.96 -62.60 -26.39
CA SER A 8 14.88 -62.24 -24.95
C SER A 8 16.13 -62.70 -24.15
N ILE A 9 16.34 -62.08 -22.97
CA ILE A 9 16.80 -62.65 -21.67
C ILE A 9 18.10 -63.50 -21.59
N ALA A 10 19.12 -63.00 -20.88
CA ALA A 10 19.63 -63.54 -19.59
C ALA A 10 20.89 -62.74 -19.12
N LEU A 11 20.86 -61.95 -18.04
CA LEU A 11 20.96 -62.28 -16.60
C LEU A 11 22.38 -62.60 -16.08
N LEU A 12 22.96 -61.63 -15.34
CA LEU A 12 23.99 -61.76 -14.28
C LEU A 12 24.06 -60.37 -13.58
N SER A 13 23.09 -60.03 -12.73
CA SER A 13 23.18 -60.18 -11.26
C SER A 13 24.33 -59.39 -10.61
N PHE A 14 24.01 -58.23 -10.03
CA PHE A 14 24.69 -57.75 -8.82
C PHE A 14 23.64 -57.41 -7.76
N LEU A 15 23.85 -57.91 -6.54
CA LEU A 15 22.95 -57.76 -5.42
C LEU A 15 23.10 -56.38 -4.79
N GLY A 16 22.04 -55.58 -4.88
CA GLY A 16 21.83 -54.38 -4.07
C GLY A 16 20.43 -54.40 -3.50
N LYS A 17 20.20 -55.13 -2.40
CA LYS A 17 18.93 -55.08 -1.67
C LYS A 17 18.80 -53.71 -0.99
N ALA A 18 18.13 -52.76 -1.64
CA ALA A 18 17.31 -51.82 -0.88
C ALA A 18 16.16 -52.64 -0.29
N LEU A 19 16.11 -52.81 1.04
CA LEU A 19 14.90 -53.34 1.67
C LEU A 19 13.82 -52.27 1.49
N ALA A 20 12.73 -52.61 0.81
CA ALA A 20 11.52 -51.80 0.84
C ALA A 20 10.97 -51.79 2.26
N SER A 21 10.71 -50.61 2.82
CA SER A 21 10.44 -50.39 4.24
C SER A 21 8.98 -50.62 4.65
N CYS A 22 8.23 -51.39 3.86
CA CYS A 22 6.80 -51.73 4.03
C CYS A 22 6.57 -53.24 4.23
N THR A 23 7.58 -53.97 4.72
CA THR A 23 7.62 -55.45 4.75
C THR A 23 6.47 -56.14 5.48
N HIS A 24 5.77 -55.49 6.42
CA HIS A 24 4.64 -56.09 7.15
C HIS A 24 3.50 -56.44 6.19
N ALA A 25 3.15 -55.55 5.27
CA ALA A 25 2.07 -55.77 4.32
C ALA A 25 2.46 -56.70 3.17
N SER A 26 3.70 -56.61 2.68
CA SER A 26 4.21 -57.53 1.65
C SER A 26 4.23 -58.99 2.14
N ASN A 27 4.54 -59.22 3.43
CA ASN A 27 4.48 -60.56 4.03
C ASN A 27 3.05 -61.11 4.14
N LEU A 28 2.04 -60.23 4.14
CA LEU A 28 0.61 -60.56 4.15
C LEU A 28 -0.01 -60.58 2.73
N GLY A 29 0.81 -60.38 1.69
CA GLY A 29 0.38 -60.42 0.29
C GLY A 29 -0.16 -59.11 -0.28
N TYR A 30 -0.10 -58.01 0.48
CA TYR A 30 -0.59 -56.70 0.06
C TYR A 30 0.52 -55.82 -0.55
N PRO A 31 0.19 -54.95 -1.53
CA PRO A 31 1.12 -53.95 -2.04
C PRO A 31 1.41 -52.87 -0.99
N CYS A 32 2.46 -52.09 -1.22
CA CYS A 32 2.77 -50.92 -0.40
C CYS A 32 2.08 -49.68 -0.96
N CYS A 33 1.56 -48.83 -0.09
CA CYS A 33 0.88 -47.59 -0.47
C CYS A 33 1.86 -46.61 -1.12
N LYS A 34 1.36 -45.81 -2.06
CA LYS A 34 2.10 -44.67 -2.62
C LYS A 34 2.00 -43.44 -1.72
N THR A 35 1.00 -43.40 -0.84
CA THR A 35 0.74 -42.32 0.11
C THR A 35 1.07 -42.74 1.54
N CYS A 36 1.47 -41.77 2.38
CA CYS A 36 1.69 -41.97 3.82
C CYS A 36 0.40 -41.81 4.67
N THR A 37 -0.77 -41.70 4.04
CA THR A 37 -2.03 -41.37 4.72
C THR A 37 -2.62 -42.59 5.44
N VAL A 38 -2.52 -42.63 6.76
CA VAL A 38 -3.04 -43.74 7.59
C VAL A 38 -4.57 -43.71 7.64
N THR A 39 -5.19 -44.75 7.10
CA THR A 39 -6.65 -44.97 7.19
C THR A 39 -7.00 -46.00 8.26
N PHE A 40 -6.09 -46.92 8.57
CA PHE A 40 -6.25 -47.97 9.58
C PHE A 40 -4.88 -48.39 10.14
N GLU A 41 -4.84 -48.82 11.41
CA GLU A 41 -3.63 -49.31 12.07
C GLU A 41 -4.00 -50.47 13.00
N ASP A 42 -3.22 -51.56 12.94
CA ASP A 42 -3.40 -52.79 13.71
C ASP A 42 -2.05 -53.31 14.25
N GLU A 43 -2.06 -54.49 14.88
CA GLU A 43 -0.84 -55.15 15.38
C GLU A 43 0.14 -55.53 14.25
N SER A 44 -0.35 -55.62 13.01
CA SER A 44 0.46 -55.89 11.82
C SER A 44 1.18 -54.64 11.31
N GLY A 45 0.56 -53.46 11.42
CA GLY A 45 1.14 -52.16 11.12
C GLY A 45 0.13 -51.12 10.64
N LYS A 46 0.61 -50.12 9.87
CA LYS A 46 -0.20 -49.05 9.29
C LYS A 46 -0.65 -49.37 7.87
N TRP A 47 -1.87 -48.97 7.52
CA TRP A 47 -2.57 -49.33 6.29
C TRP A 47 -3.35 -48.17 5.67
N SER A 48 -3.51 -48.22 4.36
CA SER A 48 -4.42 -47.35 3.59
C SER A 48 -5.19 -48.13 2.52
N VAL A 49 -6.08 -47.44 1.81
CA VAL A 49 -6.84 -47.98 0.68
C VAL A 49 -6.56 -47.12 -0.55
N GLU A 50 -5.94 -47.71 -1.57
CA GLU A 50 -5.63 -47.05 -2.85
C GLU A 50 -6.31 -47.83 -3.99
N ASN A 51 -7.06 -47.15 -4.85
CA ASN A 51 -7.85 -47.75 -5.95
C ASN A 51 -8.85 -48.85 -5.50
N ASN A 52 -9.41 -48.72 -4.29
CA ASN A 52 -10.27 -49.69 -3.60
C ASN A 52 -9.57 -50.96 -3.07
N ASP A 53 -8.25 -51.09 -3.22
CA ASP A 53 -7.46 -52.19 -2.66
C ASP A 53 -6.69 -51.75 -1.40
N TRP A 54 -6.51 -52.67 -0.45
CA TRP A 54 -5.72 -52.43 0.75
C TRP A 54 -4.22 -52.43 0.45
N CYS A 55 -3.49 -51.49 1.07
CA CYS A 55 -2.05 -51.39 0.96
C CYS A 55 -1.41 -51.09 2.32
N GLY A 56 -0.15 -51.50 2.50
CA GLY A 56 0.64 -51.20 3.69
C GLY A 56 1.40 -49.89 3.59
N ILE A 57 1.35 -49.06 4.62
CA ILE A 57 2.07 -47.79 4.67
C ILE A 57 3.51 -48.04 5.10
N ASP A 58 4.44 -47.49 4.34
CA ASP A 58 5.86 -47.68 4.54
C ASP A 58 6.35 -47.10 5.88
N THR A 59 7.25 -47.81 6.57
CA THR A 59 7.79 -47.38 7.87
C THR A 59 8.66 -46.13 7.79
N SER A 60 9.15 -45.74 6.60
CA SER A 60 9.75 -44.41 6.37
C SER A 60 8.77 -43.26 6.61
N CYS A 61 7.45 -43.49 6.46
CA CYS A 61 6.41 -42.53 6.83
C CYS A 61 6.29 -42.29 8.35
N ASN A 62 6.98 -43.08 9.19
CA ASN A 62 7.07 -42.87 10.65
C ASN A 62 8.33 -42.07 11.09
N SER A 63 9.02 -41.42 10.15
CA SER A 63 10.16 -40.54 10.47
C SER A 63 9.67 -39.26 11.17
N ASN A 64 10.30 -38.90 12.29
CA ASN A 64 9.96 -37.69 13.05
C ASN A 64 10.06 -36.43 12.17
N SER A 65 9.15 -35.49 12.41
CA SER A 65 8.88 -34.30 11.58
C SER A 65 10.00 -33.25 11.60
N ASN A 66 11.13 -33.53 10.95
CA ASN A 66 12.17 -32.56 10.59
C ASN A 66 12.92 -32.90 9.28
N GLU A 67 12.61 -34.02 8.64
CA GLU A 67 13.22 -34.41 7.36
C GLU A 67 12.14 -34.52 6.28
N CYS A 68 12.13 -33.54 5.36
CA CYS A 68 11.43 -33.57 4.07
C CYS A 68 9.89 -33.54 4.06
N TRP A 69 9.36 -32.32 4.15
CA TRP A 69 7.93 -32.00 4.06
C TRP A 69 7.26 -32.40 2.72
N SER A 70 7.98 -32.42 1.59
CA SER A 70 7.38 -32.68 0.27
C SER A 70 6.95 -34.15 0.06
N LEU A 71 7.44 -35.08 0.89
CA LEU A 71 7.05 -36.49 0.83
C LEU A 71 5.55 -36.66 1.12
N ALA A 72 4.98 -35.84 1.99
CA ALA A 72 3.54 -35.82 2.27
C ALA A 72 2.70 -35.40 1.06
N GLU A 73 3.30 -34.69 0.10
CA GLU A 73 2.69 -34.21 -1.14
C GLU A 73 2.96 -35.15 -2.33
N GLY A 74 3.66 -36.28 -2.10
CA GLY A 74 4.02 -37.25 -3.14
C GLY A 74 5.30 -36.91 -3.94
N TYR A 75 6.09 -35.92 -3.51
CA TYR A 75 7.30 -35.49 -4.20
C TYR A 75 8.58 -35.81 -3.42
N LYS A 76 9.62 -36.25 -4.14
CA LYS A 76 10.94 -36.57 -3.58
C LYS A 76 11.59 -35.37 -2.89
N CYS A 77 12.55 -35.63 -2.01
CA CYS A 77 13.41 -34.59 -1.44
C CYS A 77 14.44 -34.14 -2.46
N CYS A 78 14.82 -32.87 -2.45
CA CYS A 78 15.95 -32.41 -3.22
C CYS A 78 17.28 -32.85 -2.58
N SER A 79 18.26 -33.11 -3.43
CA SER A 79 19.67 -33.25 -3.12
C SER A 79 20.22 -31.97 -2.46
N GLU A 80 21.25 -32.13 -1.62
CA GLU A 80 21.89 -31.00 -0.92
C GLU A 80 22.59 -30.07 -1.93
N GLY A 81 22.25 -28.78 -1.90
CA GLY A 81 22.75 -27.77 -2.84
C GLY A 81 21.87 -27.50 -4.07
N THR A 82 20.74 -28.18 -4.24
CA THR A 82 19.80 -27.91 -5.34
C THR A 82 19.21 -26.51 -5.27
N PRO A 83 19.26 -25.70 -6.36
CA PRO A 83 18.69 -24.35 -6.38
C PRO A 83 17.18 -24.33 -6.14
N VAL A 84 16.72 -23.31 -5.44
CA VAL A 84 15.29 -23.03 -5.26
C VAL A 84 14.70 -22.58 -6.60
N ALA A 85 13.75 -23.36 -7.13
CA ALA A 85 13.02 -23.07 -8.35
C ALA A 85 11.67 -22.36 -8.08
N LEU A 86 11.06 -22.65 -6.92
CA LEU A 86 9.80 -22.06 -6.45
C LEU A 86 9.79 -22.03 -4.92
N THR A 87 9.05 -21.13 -4.30
CA THR A 87 8.72 -21.20 -2.86
C THR A 87 7.25 -20.88 -2.69
N ASP A 88 6.54 -21.70 -1.92
CA ASP A 88 5.12 -21.55 -1.64
C ASP A 88 4.84 -21.68 -0.14
N SER A 89 3.56 -21.80 0.23
CA SER A 89 3.11 -21.98 1.61
C SER A 89 3.45 -23.33 2.24
N LYS A 90 3.99 -24.29 1.47
CA LYS A 90 4.44 -25.61 1.94
C LYS A 90 5.96 -25.66 2.10
N GLY A 91 6.71 -24.98 1.23
CA GLY A 91 8.14 -24.75 1.41
C GLY A 91 8.90 -24.37 0.13
N LYS A 92 10.22 -24.60 0.16
CA LYS A 92 11.14 -24.33 -0.95
C LYS A 92 11.21 -25.52 -1.90
N TRP A 93 10.81 -25.36 -3.14
CA TRP A 93 10.87 -26.41 -4.16
C TRP A 93 12.11 -26.27 -5.05
N GLY A 94 12.66 -27.40 -5.50
CA GLY A 94 13.71 -27.50 -6.53
C GLY A 94 13.28 -28.43 -7.67
N ILE A 95 14.10 -28.52 -8.72
CA ILE A 95 13.87 -29.38 -9.89
C ILE A 95 15.11 -30.23 -10.15
N GLU A 96 14.96 -31.55 -10.15
CA GLU A 96 16.03 -32.53 -10.37
C GLU A 96 15.60 -33.58 -11.40
N ASN A 97 16.37 -33.71 -12.48
CA ASN A 97 16.08 -34.63 -13.61
C ASN A 97 14.68 -34.40 -14.22
N ASN A 98 14.25 -33.13 -14.30
CA ASN A 98 12.91 -32.66 -14.70
C ASN A 98 11.74 -33.00 -13.75
N ASP A 99 11.98 -33.61 -12.58
CA ASP A 99 10.94 -33.75 -11.55
C ASP A 99 11.08 -32.71 -10.45
N TRP A 100 9.94 -32.28 -9.90
CA TRP A 100 9.88 -31.45 -8.69
C TRP A 100 10.34 -32.21 -7.44
N CYS A 101 10.99 -31.47 -6.54
CA CYS A 101 11.44 -31.97 -5.24
C CYS A 101 11.33 -30.91 -4.15
N GLY A 102 11.18 -31.32 -2.89
CA GLY A 102 11.19 -30.41 -1.73
C GLY A 102 12.59 -30.21 -1.17
N ILE A 103 13.02 -28.96 -1.07
CA ILE A 103 14.27 -28.57 -0.43
C ILE A 103 14.06 -28.55 1.08
N VAL A 104 14.94 -29.26 1.79
CA VAL A 104 14.95 -29.36 3.24
C VAL A 104 16.13 -28.57 3.77
N THR A 105 15.88 -27.36 4.25
CA THR A 105 16.90 -26.64 5.02
C THR A 105 17.03 -27.28 6.38
N LYS A 106 18.14 -27.98 6.64
CA LYS A 106 18.50 -28.42 8.00
C LYS A 106 18.45 -27.20 8.94
N ALA A 107 17.87 -27.36 10.12
CA ALA A 107 17.75 -26.30 11.11
C ALA A 107 19.15 -25.74 11.43
N ASP A 108 19.38 -24.46 11.07
CA ASP A 108 20.71 -23.87 11.15
C ASP A 108 21.02 -23.38 12.56
N ASN A 109 22.24 -23.66 13.03
CA ASN A 109 22.63 -23.62 14.45
C ASN A 109 22.98 -22.20 14.91
N GLY A 110 22.00 -21.29 14.88
CA GLY A 110 22.17 -19.91 15.34
C GLY A 110 23.10 -19.06 14.45
N SER A 111 23.28 -19.47 13.20
CA SER A 111 23.80 -18.59 12.16
C SER A 111 22.78 -17.48 11.87
N CYS A 112 23.26 -16.39 11.30
CA CYS A 112 22.44 -15.25 10.92
C CYS A 112 21.77 -15.49 9.58
N TRP A 113 20.51 -15.94 9.61
CA TRP A 113 19.72 -16.23 8.41
C TRP A 113 19.59 -15.02 7.46
N ALA A 114 19.58 -13.78 7.99
CA ALA A 114 19.47 -12.56 7.19
C ALA A 114 20.72 -12.24 6.36
N ALA A 115 21.89 -12.80 6.71
CA ALA A 115 23.12 -12.64 5.93
C ALA A 115 23.01 -13.27 4.53
N ALA A 116 22.20 -14.32 4.37
CA ALA A 116 21.91 -14.94 3.08
C ALA A 116 21.00 -14.06 2.19
N GLU A 117 20.29 -13.09 2.78
CA GLU A 117 19.39 -12.15 2.11
C GLU A 117 20.04 -10.75 1.93
N GLY A 118 21.34 -10.63 2.24
CA GLY A 118 22.12 -9.39 2.07
C GLY A 118 22.07 -8.42 3.25
N PHE A 119 21.45 -8.80 4.37
CA PHE A 119 21.27 -7.97 5.55
C PHE A 119 22.20 -8.37 6.71
N LYS A 120 22.37 -7.48 7.69
CA LYS A 120 23.20 -7.73 8.87
C LYS A 120 22.46 -8.57 9.91
N CYS A 121 23.10 -8.79 11.05
CA CYS A 121 22.64 -9.62 12.15
C CYS A 121 22.45 -8.72 13.36
N CYS A 122 21.31 -8.81 14.05
CA CYS A 122 21.08 -7.96 15.20
C CYS A 122 21.93 -8.43 16.39
N GLU A 123 22.45 -7.47 17.15
CA GLU A 123 23.00 -7.73 18.48
C GLU A 123 21.93 -7.64 19.57
N GLY A 124 20.86 -6.89 19.30
CA GLY A 124 19.64 -6.81 20.07
C GLY A 124 18.62 -7.92 19.75
N CYS A 125 17.64 -8.03 20.64
CA CYS A 125 16.60 -9.07 20.63
C CYS A 125 15.18 -8.53 20.50
N GLU A 126 15.06 -7.23 20.25
CA GLU A 126 13.80 -6.52 20.05
C GLU A 126 13.38 -6.62 18.58
N ALA A 127 12.32 -7.38 18.32
CA ALA A 127 11.81 -7.58 16.97
C ALA A 127 10.82 -6.47 16.62
N ILE A 128 11.08 -5.77 15.52
CA ILE A 128 10.17 -4.74 14.97
C ILE A 128 9.30 -5.30 13.84
N PHE A 129 9.67 -6.45 13.27
CA PHE A 129 8.96 -7.12 12.18
C PHE A 129 9.20 -8.64 12.25
N THR A 130 8.27 -9.43 11.70
CA THR A 130 8.32 -10.89 11.67
C THR A 130 7.84 -11.41 10.32
N ASP A 131 8.66 -12.22 9.67
CA ASP A 131 8.35 -12.96 8.45
C ASP A 131 8.34 -14.46 8.77
N GLY A 132 7.18 -15.00 9.11
CA GLY A 132 7.05 -16.32 9.72
C GLY A 132 7.83 -16.40 11.04
N GLU A 133 8.76 -17.35 11.15
CA GLU A 133 9.65 -17.49 12.31
C GLU A 133 10.85 -16.51 12.29
N LYS A 134 11.11 -15.83 11.16
CA LYS A 134 12.22 -14.88 11.05
C LYS A 134 11.87 -13.56 11.76
N ARG A 135 12.55 -13.28 12.86
CA ARG A 135 12.40 -12.03 13.63
C ARG A 135 13.40 -10.98 13.13
N TRP A 136 12.92 -9.85 12.64
CA TRP A 136 13.75 -8.74 12.14
C TRP A 136 13.86 -7.61 13.15
N GLY A 137 15.04 -7.00 13.24
CA GLY A 137 15.33 -5.77 13.96
C GLY A 137 15.89 -4.67 13.04
N VAL A 138 16.05 -3.47 13.57
CA VAL A 138 16.80 -2.39 12.92
C VAL A 138 17.81 -1.81 13.91
N GLU A 139 19.07 -1.74 13.48
CA GLU A 139 20.19 -1.23 14.27
C GLU A 139 20.99 -0.26 13.40
N ASN A 140 21.24 0.96 13.90
CA ASN A 140 21.95 2.02 13.18
C ASN A 140 21.33 2.38 11.80
N ASP A 141 20.00 2.54 11.75
CA ASP A 141 19.19 2.79 10.53
C ASP A 141 19.23 1.65 9.46
N GLU A 142 19.84 0.48 9.75
CA GLU A 142 19.92 -0.66 8.83
C GLU A 142 19.12 -1.88 9.33
N TRP A 143 18.54 -2.64 8.39
CA TRP A 143 17.81 -3.88 8.68
C TRP A 143 18.75 -5.03 9.07
N CYS A 144 18.36 -5.78 10.09
CA CYS A 144 19.09 -6.94 10.56
C CYS A 144 18.17 -8.12 10.94
N GLY A 145 18.70 -9.34 10.82
CA GLY A 145 18.04 -10.55 11.31
C GLY A 145 18.38 -10.84 12.76
N ILE A 146 17.35 -11.04 13.59
CA ILE A 146 17.51 -11.45 14.99
C ILE A 146 17.79 -12.95 15.03
N ILE A 147 18.75 -13.31 15.88
CA ILE A 147 19.20 -14.68 16.09
C ILE A 147 18.53 -15.17 17.37
N GLU A 148 17.46 -15.96 17.26
CA GLU A 148 16.65 -16.38 18.41
C GLU A 148 17.42 -17.10 19.51
N SER A 149 18.51 -17.80 19.18
CA SER A 149 19.38 -18.44 20.16
C SER A 149 20.14 -17.44 21.04
N LYS A 150 20.36 -16.19 20.60
CA LYS A 150 20.89 -15.09 21.43
C LYS A 150 19.85 -14.52 22.40
N CYS A 151 18.56 -14.79 22.20
CA CYS A 151 17.47 -13.94 22.72
C CYS A 151 16.55 -14.59 23.77
N GLN A 152 16.93 -15.75 24.29
CA GLN A 152 16.15 -16.52 25.28
C GLN A 152 16.08 -15.83 26.66
N PRO A 153 14.87 -15.48 27.18
CA PRO A 153 14.71 -15.05 28.58
C PRO A 153 14.72 -16.25 29.54
N LYS A 154 15.42 -16.13 30.67
CA LYS A 154 15.46 -17.18 31.72
C LYS A 154 14.07 -17.45 32.31
N THR A 155 13.53 -18.63 32.04
CA THR A 155 12.23 -19.09 32.53
C THR A 155 12.21 -19.17 34.06
N THR A 156 11.35 -18.40 34.71
CA THR A 156 11.12 -18.50 36.16
C THR A 156 9.80 -19.22 36.41
N THR A 157 9.86 -20.46 36.91
CA THR A 157 8.69 -21.30 37.18
C THR A 157 7.79 -20.67 38.24
N ARG A 158 6.51 -20.40 37.90
CA ARG A 158 5.54 -19.84 38.86
C ARG A 158 4.45 -20.84 39.21
N THR A 159 4.64 -21.53 40.33
CA THR A 159 3.68 -22.47 40.91
C THR A 159 2.36 -21.78 41.25
N LYS A 160 1.22 -22.41 40.93
CA LYS A 160 -0.11 -21.96 41.39
C LYS A 160 -0.20 -22.08 42.92
N THR A 161 -0.66 -21.03 43.59
CA THR A 161 -1.18 -21.14 44.97
C THR A 161 -2.39 -20.25 45.15
N THR A 162 -3.50 -20.87 45.52
CA THR A 162 -4.81 -20.28 45.76
C THR A 162 -4.85 -19.60 47.13
N THR A 163 -5.34 -18.37 47.21
CA THR A 163 -5.63 -17.72 48.50
C THR A 163 -7.07 -17.23 48.54
N LYS A 164 -7.83 -17.72 49.53
CA LYS A 164 -9.22 -17.31 49.80
C LYS A 164 -9.24 -15.92 50.44
N SER A 165 -10.06 -15.01 49.94
CA SER A 165 -10.36 -13.76 50.64
C SER A 165 -11.39 -14.00 51.75
N LYS A 166 -11.15 -13.45 52.95
CA LYS A 166 -12.08 -13.47 54.09
C LYS A 166 -12.65 -12.07 54.31
N THR A 167 -13.97 -12.01 54.45
CA THR A 167 -14.76 -10.82 54.77
C THR A 167 -14.39 -10.25 56.14
N THR A 168 -14.27 -8.91 56.25
CA THR A 168 -14.49 -8.21 57.52
C THR A 168 -15.20 -6.87 57.29
N THR A 169 -16.29 -6.65 58.01
CA THR A 169 -17.23 -5.52 57.84
C THR A 169 -16.84 -4.32 58.72
N LYS A 170 -17.07 -3.08 58.26
CA LYS A 170 -17.36 -1.94 59.15
C LYS A 170 -18.24 -0.86 58.53
N SER A 171 -19.02 -0.22 59.40
CA SER A 171 -20.33 0.41 59.18
C SER A 171 -20.39 1.74 58.40
N LYS A 172 -21.54 1.90 57.70
CA LYS A 172 -22.29 3.11 57.32
C LYS A 172 -21.79 4.49 57.79
N THR A 173 -21.89 5.47 56.88
CA THR A 173 -22.68 6.71 57.08
C THR A 173 -23.45 7.04 55.79
N THR A 174 -24.64 7.63 55.91
CA THR A 174 -25.61 7.84 54.83
C THR A 174 -25.64 9.29 54.34
N THR A 175 -25.66 9.52 53.01
CA THR A 175 -26.33 10.69 52.41
C THR A 175 -26.99 10.27 51.09
N THR A 176 -28.17 10.81 50.79
CA THR A 176 -29.10 10.30 49.77
C THR A 176 -29.38 11.34 48.69
N THR A 177 -29.21 10.99 47.40
CA THR A 177 -29.96 11.65 46.32
C THR A 177 -30.16 10.77 45.07
N THR A 178 -31.44 10.40 44.86
CA THR A 178 -32.16 10.20 43.59
C THR A 178 -31.63 9.27 42.47
N ARG A 179 -32.49 8.29 42.14
CA ARG A 179 -32.44 7.35 41.00
C ARG A 179 -32.52 8.03 39.62
N SER A 180 -32.03 7.32 38.60
CA SER A 180 -32.89 6.84 37.50
C SER A 180 -32.36 5.54 36.86
N SER A 181 -33.28 4.59 36.65
CA SER A 181 -33.24 3.43 35.72
C SER A 181 -33.17 3.92 34.26
N ASN A 182 -32.95 3.16 33.18
CA ASN A 182 -32.83 1.72 32.86
C ASN A 182 -32.13 1.62 31.46
N SER A 183 -31.73 0.50 30.86
CA SER A 183 -31.70 -0.94 31.20
C SER A 183 -30.60 -1.62 30.34
N SER A 184 -30.16 -2.83 30.68
CA SER A 184 -29.33 -3.68 29.81
C SER A 184 -30.18 -4.56 28.90
N SER A 185 -29.91 -4.59 27.59
CA SER A 185 -30.46 -5.60 26.66
C SER A 185 -29.33 -6.28 25.87
N THR A 186 -29.04 -7.52 26.23
CA THR A 186 -28.15 -8.42 25.47
C THR A 186 -28.85 -8.89 24.19
N GLY A 187 -28.27 -8.60 23.03
CA GLY A 187 -28.70 -9.13 21.74
C GLY A 187 -27.54 -9.85 21.06
N THR A 188 -27.58 -11.18 21.02
CA THR A 188 -26.63 -12.02 20.28
C THR A 188 -27.04 -12.07 18.80
N GLY A 189 -26.24 -11.48 17.92
CA GLY A 189 -26.34 -11.64 16.48
C GLY A 189 -25.01 -12.14 15.92
N ASN A 190 -25.04 -13.26 15.19
CA ASN A 190 -23.89 -13.72 14.42
C ASN A 190 -23.78 -12.85 13.16
N ASP A 191 -22.70 -12.06 13.06
CA ASP A 191 -22.40 -11.23 11.90
C ASP A 191 -21.19 -11.83 11.14
N PRO A 192 -21.37 -12.26 9.87
CA PRO A 192 -20.28 -12.75 9.03
C PRO A 192 -19.53 -11.59 8.36
N SER A 193 -18.90 -10.71 9.17
CA SER A 193 -18.08 -9.60 8.66
C SER A 193 -16.85 -9.28 9.50
N SER A 194 -16.14 -10.31 10.01
CA SER A 194 -14.83 -10.13 10.68
C SER A 194 -13.69 -9.84 9.69
N GLN A 195 -13.87 -8.86 8.81
CA GLN A 195 -12.77 -8.26 8.07
C GLN A 195 -11.90 -7.47 9.05
N THR A 196 -10.60 -7.76 9.07
CA THR A 196 -9.63 -7.07 9.90
C THR A 196 -9.58 -5.59 9.51
N LYS A 197 -9.77 -4.70 10.48
CA LYS A 197 -9.63 -3.25 10.26
C LYS A 197 -8.23 -2.95 9.67
N PRO A 198 -8.11 -2.02 8.70
CA PRO A 198 -6.84 -1.70 8.05
C PRO A 198 -5.72 -1.20 8.99
N GLY A 199 -4.86 -2.13 9.39
CA GLY A 199 -3.41 -2.03 9.20
C GLY A 199 -2.55 -1.24 10.17
N TRP A 200 -3.08 -0.24 10.90
CA TRP A 200 -2.22 0.53 11.81
C TRP A 200 -1.98 -0.17 13.16
N THR A 201 -0.75 -0.66 13.35
CA THR A 201 -0.22 -1.04 14.67
C THR A 201 0.56 0.14 15.26
N PRO A 202 0.29 0.56 16.51
CA PRO A 202 1.10 1.59 17.16
C PRO A 202 2.58 1.21 17.21
N GLY A 203 3.47 2.10 16.76
CA GLY A 203 4.93 1.92 16.85
C GLY A 203 5.70 1.91 15.52
N ASN A 204 5.05 1.84 14.34
CA ASN A 204 5.76 1.94 13.06
C ASN A 204 6.10 3.39 12.63
N ASP A 205 6.50 4.22 13.58
CA ASP A 205 6.71 5.66 13.41
C ASP A 205 8.10 6.01 12.84
N GLN A 206 8.75 5.05 12.16
CA GLN A 206 10.18 5.05 11.80
C GLN A 206 10.63 6.25 10.95
N VAL A 207 9.71 6.94 10.27
CA VAL A 207 10.03 8.10 9.41
C VAL A 207 9.27 9.36 9.81
N LEU A 208 7.94 9.29 9.96
CA LEU A 208 7.12 10.43 10.43
C LEU A 208 5.89 9.98 11.24
N PRO A 209 5.93 10.04 12.59
CA PRO A 209 4.78 9.71 13.44
C PRO A 209 3.58 10.60 13.18
N GLY A 210 2.39 10.05 13.42
CA GLY A 210 1.17 10.83 13.65
C GLY A 210 0.61 11.56 12.43
N TYR A 211 -0.35 12.44 12.71
CA TYR A 211 -1.03 13.27 11.73
C TYR A 211 -0.30 14.61 11.50
N LEU A 212 -0.64 15.29 10.41
CA LEU A 212 -0.02 16.55 10.01
C LEU A 212 -0.94 17.75 10.27
N SER A 213 -0.36 18.93 10.44
CA SER A 213 -1.07 20.20 10.58
C SER A 213 -0.35 21.30 9.79
N THR A 214 -0.86 22.53 9.75
CA THR A 214 -0.27 23.63 8.98
C THR A 214 0.06 24.84 9.86
N GLN A 215 1.19 25.51 9.57
CA GLN A 215 1.69 26.67 10.30
C GLN A 215 2.31 27.68 9.32
N GLY A 216 1.56 28.72 8.97
CA GLY A 216 1.92 29.62 7.86
C GLY A 216 2.03 28.82 6.56
N LYS A 217 3.09 29.04 5.78
CA LYS A 217 3.36 28.28 4.54
C LYS A 217 3.80 26.82 4.72
N TYR A 218 3.98 26.33 5.95
CA TYR A 218 4.54 25.00 6.19
C TYR A 218 3.49 23.99 6.61
N ILE A 219 3.55 22.78 6.07
CA ILE A 219 3.02 21.60 6.78
C ILE A 219 4.00 21.25 7.91
N VAL A 220 3.47 20.86 9.06
CA VAL A 220 4.24 20.46 10.26
C VAL A 220 3.71 19.16 10.82
N ASP A 221 4.59 18.41 11.50
CA ASP A 221 4.20 17.24 12.29
C ASP A 221 3.68 17.63 13.68
N GLU A 222 3.30 16.63 14.49
CA GLU A 222 2.81 16.81 15.86
C GLU A 222 3.81 17.47 16.83
N LYS A 223 5.10 17.56 16.44
CA LYS A 223 6.18 18.23 17.18
C LYS A 223 6.48 19.63 16.64
N GLY A 224 5.72 20.13 15.66
CA GLY A 224 5.94 21.41 15.00
C GLY A 224 7.16 21.41 14.06
N ARG A 225 7.72 20.24 13.71
CA ARG A 225 8.84 20.14 12.77
C ARG A 225 8.30 20.33 11.35
N LYS A 226 8.98 21.17 10.57
CA LYS A 226 8.61 21.46 9.18
C LYS A 226 8.74 20.22 8.29
N VAL A 227 7.68 19.90 7.58
CA VAL A 227 7.57 18.76 6.67
C VAL A 227 7.65 19.26 5.21
N LYS A 228 8.25 18.45 4.34
CA LYS A 228 8.17 18.50 2.88
C LYS A 228 7.43 17.25 2.43
N LEU A 229 6.38 17.44 1.63
CA LEU A 229 5.77 16.34 0.88
C LEU A 229 6.43 16.35 -0.50
N ALA A 230 6.96 15.19 -0.90
CA ALA A 230 7.70 14.95 -2.12
C ALA A 230 7.40 13.51 -2.55
N GLY A 231 6.36 13.34 -3.36
CA GLY A 231 5.70 12.07 -3.61
C GLY A 231 5.27 11.91 -5.06
N ILE A 232 4.35 10.98 -5.31
CA ILE A 232 3.99 10.58 -6.66
C ILE A 232 2.56 10.05 -6.74
N SER A 233 1.86 10.34 -7.83
CA SER A 233 0.52 9.81 -8.09
C SER A 233 0.61 8.37 -8.61
N TRP A 234 -0.11 7.45 -7.98
CA TRP A 234 -0.29 6.08 -8.48
C TRP A 234 -1.76 5.87 -8.86
N PHE A 235 -2.08 6.16 -10.13
CA PHE A 235 -3.47 6.16 -10.61
C PHE A 235 -3.96 4.76 -10.99
N GLY A 236 -5.27 4.64 -11.15
CA GLY A 236 -5.98 3.43 -11.57
C GLY A 236 -7.27 3.20 -10.78
N GLY A 237 -7.30 3.61 -9.52
CA GLY A 237 -8.47 3.52 -8.64
C GLY A 237 -9.67 4.30 -9.17
N GLU A 238 -9.43 5.39 -9.88
CA GLU A 238 -10.41 6.25 -10.54
C GLU A 238 -10.84 5.78 -11.94
N THR A 239 -10.20 4.75 -12.49
CA THR A 239 -10.51 4.21 -13.82
C THR A 239 -11.48 3.03 -13.75
N THR A 240 -11.86 2.45 -14.90
CA THR A 240 -12.69 1.23 -14.97
C THR A 240 -12.04 0.01 -14.30
N ASN A 241 -10.75 0.07 -14.00
CA ASN A 241 -10.00 -0.94 -13.27
C ASN A 241 -10.34 -0.97 -11.77
N LEU A 242 -10.83 0.14 -11.21
CA LEU A 242 -11.16 0.35 -9.79
C LEU A 242 -10.05 -0.12 -8.83
N SER A 243 -8.80 -0.04 -9.27
CA SER A 243 -7.60 -0.46 -8.55
C SER A 243 -6.36 0.17 -9.19
N PRO A 244 -5.26 0.44 -8.44
CA PRO A 244 -4.08 1.05 -9.01
C PRO A 244 -3.51 0.20 -10.15
N HIS A 245 -3.13 0.85 -11.24
CA HIS A 245 -2.64 0.15 -12.42
C HIS A 245 -1.29 -0.52 -12.14
N GLY A 246 -0.99 -1.60 -12.87
CA GLY A 246 0.24 -2.39 -12.72
C GLY A 246 0.11 -3.61 -11.80
N LEU A 247 -0.95 -3.74 -11.00
CA LEU A 247 -1.23 -4.93 -10.18
C LEU A 247 -1.57 -6.21 -10.99
N TRP A 248 -1.65 -6.09 -12.32
CA TRP A 248 -1.68 -7.21 -13.25
C TRP A 248 -0.28 -7.68 -13.69
N ALA A 249 0.76 -6.86 -13.50
CA ALA A 249 2.11 -7.07 -14.01
C ALA A 249 3.13 -7.37 -12.90
N LYS A 250 2.92 -6.85 -11.68
CA LYS A 250 3.85 -6.94 -10.54
C LYS A 250 3.10 -7.04 -9.21
N PRO A 251 3.71 -7.65 -8.17
CA PRO A 251 3.15 -7.65 -6.82
C PRO A 251 3.12 -6.24 -6.23
N LEU A 252 2.17 -5.94 -5.33
CA LEU A 252 2.08 -4.68 -4.59
C LEU A 252 3.41 -4.28 -3.93
N SER A 253 4.14 -5.24 -3.35
CA SER A 253 5.42 -5.03 -2.69
C SER A 253 6.50 -4.44 -3.60
N HIS A 254 6.45 -4.72 -4.92
CA HIS A 254 7.38 -4.16 -5.92
C HIS A 254 7.21 -2.64 -6.05
N PHE A 255 5.97 -2.17 -6.20
CA PHE A 255 5.67 -0.74 -6.29
C PHE A 255 6.06 0.01 -5.01
N ILE A 256 5.72 -0.55 -3.85
CA ILE A 256 6.09 0.00 -2.54
C ILE A 256 7.61 0.08 -2.37
N LYS A 257 8.36 -0.91 -2.86
CA LYS A 257 9.83 -0.91 -2.86
C LYS A 257 10.40 0.21 -3.76
N ILE A 258 9.89 0.36 -4.99
CA ILE A 258 10.30 1.45 -5.90
C ILE A 258 10.10 2.82 -5.25
N LEU A 259 8.92 3.07 -4.67
CA LEU A 259 8.61 4.33 -3.99
C LEU A 259 9.63 4.65 -2.90
N LYS A 260 9.94 3.65 -2.06
CA LYS A 260 10.89 3.79 -0.94
C LYS A 260 12.34 3.99 -1.41
N ASP A 261 12.81 3.15 -2.32
CA ASP A 261 14.20 3.15 -2.80
C ASP A 261 14.52 4.42 -3.59
N HIS A 262 13.55 4.94 -4.35
CA HIS A 262 13.67 6.21 -5.08
C HIS A 262 13.31 7.43 -4.23
N GLY A 263 13.04 7.26 -2.93
CA GLY A 263 12.93 8.36 -1.97
C GLY A 263 11.65 9.19 -2.04
N TYR A 264 10.58 8.65 -2.63
CA TYR A 264 9.25 9.23 -2.57
C TYR A 264 8.62 8.98 -1.20
N ASN A 265 8.16 10.04 -0.54
CA ASN A 265 7.69 9.95 0.86
C ASN A 265 6.18 9.76 0.99
N HIS A 266 5.40 9.97 -0.07
CA HIS A 266 3.97 9.71 -0.05
C HIS A 266 3.44 9.37 -1.43
N ILE A 267 2.22 8.83 -1.49
CA ILE A 267 1.43 8.74 -2.71
C ILE A 267 0.16 9.61 -2.65
N ARG A 268 -0.21 10.19 -3.79
CA ARG A 268 -1.60 10.57 -4.08
C ARG A 268 -2.28 9.33 -4.63
N TYR A 269 -3.44 8.99 -4.08
CA TYR A 269 -4.27 7.88 -4.55
C TYR A 269 -5.53 8.44 -5.21
N PRO A 270 -5.55 8.57 -6.54
CA PRO A 270 -6.77 8.82 -7.32
C PRO A 270 -7.81 7.71 -7.11
N TRP A 271 -9.03 8.10 -6.75
CA TRP A 271 -10.18 7.20 -6.59
C TRP A 271 -11.46 7.78 -7.21
N THR A 272 -12.47 6.93 -7.36
CA THR A 272 -13.82 7.32 -7.81
C THR A 272 -14.90 6.82 -6.87
N ASN A 273 -16.01 7.55 -6.72
CA ASN A 273 -17.17 7.14 -5.91
C ASN A 273 -17.71 5.75 -6.33
N GLU A 274 -17.50 5.36 -7.59
CA GLU A 274 -17.86 4.02 -8.10
C GLU A 274 -17.16 2.86 -7.36
N MET A 275 -15.98 3.08 -6.75
CA MET A 275 -15.31 2.10 -5.87
C MET A 275 -16.14 1.75 -4.62
N LEU A 276 -17.07 2.61 -4.22
CA LEU A 276 -17.91 2.46 -3.02
C LEU A 276 -19.31 1.93 -3.36
N PHE A 277 -19.61 1.67 -4.63
CA PHE A 277 -20.92 1.17 -5.04
C PHE A 277 -21.09 -0.32 -4.68
N PRO A 278 -22.30 -0.77 -4.28
CA PRO A 278 -22.55 -2.16 -3.97
C PRO A 278 -22.19 -3.09 -5.13
N GLY A 279 -21.30 -4.06 -4.87
CA GLY A 279 -20.84 -5.03 -5.87
C GLY A 279 -19.74 -4.52 -6.81
N ALA A 280 -19.13 -3.35 -6.55
CA ALA A 280 -17.93 -2.91 -7.24
C ALA A 280 -16.80 -3.95 -7.12
N LYS A 281 -16.07 -4.17 -8.22
CA LYS A 281 -14.98 -5.16 -8.32
C LYS A 281 -13.80 -4.57 -9.06
N THR A 282 -12.59 -4.96 -8.66
CA THR A 282 -11.40 -4.69 -9.47
C THR A 282 -11.44 -5.52 -10.75
N GLN A 283 -10.77 -5.05 -11.81
CA GLN A 283 -10.71 -5.76 -13.10
C GLN A 283 -9.28 -6.10 -13.56
N SER A 284 -8.27 -5.77 -12.74
CA SER A 284 -6.87 -5.82 -13.17
C SER A 284 -5.89 -6.07 -12.03
N VAL A 285 -6.30 -6.87 -11.05
CA VAL A 285 -5.40 -7.48 -10.08
C VAL A 285 -5.21 -8.92 -10.55
N ASP A 286 -3.98 -9.29 -10.91
CA ASP A 286 -3.67 -10.66 -11.35
C ASP A 286 -3.41 -11.56 -10.14
N SER A 287 -3.99 -12.76 -10.14
CA SER A 287 -3.92 -13.69 -8.99
C SER A 287 -2.60 -14.45 -8.88
N LEU A 288 -1.75 -14.45 -9.91
CA LEU A 288 -0.39 -15.00 -9.84
C LEU A 288 0.57 -13.96 -9.26
N GLN A 289 0.41 -12.68 -9.62
CA GLN A 289 1.20 -11.57 -9.07
C GLN A 289 0.74 -11.15 -7.67
N ASN A 290 -0.56 -11.18 -7.40
CA ASN A 290 -1.19 -10.65 -6.20
C ASN A 290 -2.32 -11.59 -5.70
N PRO A 291 -2.01 -12.83 -5.28
CA PRO A 291 -3.01 -13.80 -4.84
C PRO A 291 -3.89 -13.28 -3.69
N ASP A 292 -3.30 -12.57 -2.72
CA ASP A 292 -4.01 -12.02 -1.57
C ASP A 292 -4.93 -10.82 -1.90
N LEU A 293 -4.82 -10.25 -3.11
CA LEU A 293 -5.59 -9.08 -3.54
C LEU A 293 -6.64 -9.39 -4.62
N ALA A 294 -6.55 -10.52 -5.32
CA ALA A 294 -7.33 -10.80 -6.53
C ALA A 294 -8.85 -10.88 -6.29
N ASP A 295 -9.29 -11.40 -5.14
CA ASP A 295 -10.71 -11.52 -4.77
C ASP A 295 -11.24 -10.34 -3.93
N LEU A 296 -10.39 -9.34 -3.64
CA LEU A 296 -10.76 -8.17 -2.83
C LEU A 296 -11.61 -7.15 -3.60
N THR A 297 -12.49 -6.45 -2.90
CA THR A 297 -13.20 -5.28 -3.45
C THR A 297 -12.23 -4.11 -3.69
N PRO A 298 -12.59 -3.12 -4.55
CA PRO A 298 -11.82 -1.89 -4.76
C PRO A 298 -11.38 -1.19 -3.46
N LEU A 299 -12.26 -1.16 -2.46
CA LEU A 299 -11.99 -0.55 -1.17
C LEU A 299 -10.97 -1.35 -0.33
N GLU A 300 -11.03 -2.68 -0.37
CA GLU A 300 -10.06 -3.54 0.32
C GLU A 300 -8.69 -3.54 -0.37
N VAL A 301 -8.63 -3.37 -1.70
CA VAL A 301 -7.36 -3.13 -2.40
C VAL A 301 -6.77 -1.76 -2.03
N MET A 302 -7.60 -0.72 -1.89
CA MET A 302 -7.16 0.57 -1.34
C MET A 302 -6.61 0.41 0.10
N ASP A 303 -7.28 -0.37 0.96
CA ASP A 303 -6.80 -0.66 2.31
C ASP A 303 -5.42 -1.34 2.30
N ALA A 304 -5.22 -2.35 1.43
CA ALA A 304 -3.96 -3.08 1.31
C ALA A 304 -2.81 -2.18 0.83
N VAL A 305 -3.07 -1.28 -0.12
CA VAL A 305 -2.10 -0.27 -0.58
C VAL A 305 -1.74 0.69 0.55
N ILE A 306 -2.71 1.16 1.33
CA ILE A 306 -2.50 2.04 2.48
C ILE A 306 -1.70 1.32 3.59
N ASP A 307 -2.05 0.09 3.92
CA ASP A 307 -1.32 -0.74 4.89
C ASP A 307 0.15 -0.95 4.46
N ALA A 308 0.39 -1.29 3.19
CA ALA A 308 1.74 -1.47 2.68
C ALA A 308 2.56 -0.16 2.65
N CYS A 309 1.93 0.98 2.31
CA CYS A 309 2.55 2.30 2.44
C CYS A 309 2.91 2.60 3.90
N GLY A 310 1.98 2.39 4.82
CA GLY A 310 2.17 2.61 6.25
C GLY A 310 3.29 1.76 6.83
N LYS A 311 3.38 0.48 6.43
CA LYS A 311 4.49 -0.43 6.76
C LYS A 311 5.83 0.07 6.22
N ALA A 312 5.86 0.61 5.01
CA ALA A 312 7.07 1.16 4.40
C ALA A 312 7.55 2.50 4.99
N GLY A 313 6.68 3.23 5.70
CA GLY A 313 6.92 4.59 6.19
C GLY A 313 6.46 5.69 5.22
N ILE A 314 5.66 5.33 4.22
CA ILE A 314 5.13 6.19 3.15
C ILE A 314 3.73 6.68 3.57
N LYS A 315 3.44 7.98 3.43
CA LYS A 315 2.09 8.52 3.69
C LYS A 315 1.19 8.41 2.46
N VAL A 316 -0.12 8.58 2.64
CA VAL A 316 -1.12 8.59 1.58
C VAL A 316 -2.02 9.81 1.77
N TYR A 317 -2.35 10.53 0.71
CA TYR A 317 -3.60 11.29 0.69
C TYR A 317 -4.50 10.77 -0.43
N LEU A 318 -5.79 10.77 -0.15
CA LEU A 318 -6.80 10.29 -1.10
C LEU A 318 -7.22 11.46 -1.98
N ASP A 319 -7.38 11.22 -3.27
CA ASP A 319 -7.81 12.20 -4.27
C ASP A 319 -9.12 11.72 -4.90
N ARG A 320 -10.21 12.47 -4.71
CA ARG A 320 -11.45 12.21 -5.43
C ARG A 320 -11.29 12.68 -6.86
N HIS A 321 -10.71 11.82 -7.67
CA HIS A 321 -10.29 12.17 -9.03
C HIS A 321 -11.48 12.23 -9.99
N ARG A 322 -12.50 11.38 -9.79
CA ARG A 322 -13.68 11.30 -10.66
C ARG A 322 -14.96 10.95 -9.91
N PRO A 323 -16.14 11.48 -10.30
CA PRO A 323 -17.41 10.97 -9.80
C PRO A 323 -17.69 9.52 -10.21
N LEU A 324 -17.30 9.13 -11.44
CA LEU A 324 -17.44 7.79 -12.01
C LEU A 324 -16.22 7.47 -12.86
N SER A 325 -15.94 6.18 -13.09
CA SER A 325 -14.75 5.75 -13.84
C SER A 325 -14.63 6.31 -15.27
N GLY A 326 -15.76 6.68 -15.88
CA GLY A 326 -15.86 7.17 -17.25
C GLY A 326 -15.28 8.57 -17.53
N GLY A 327 -14.92 9.36 -16.52
CA GLY A 327 -14.27 10.66 -16.74
C GLY A 327 -14.28 11.61 -15.54
N GLN A 328 -13.43 12.64 -15.59
CA GLN A 328 -13.47 13.79 -14.69
C GLN A 328 -14.76 14.62 -14.88
N SER A 329 -14.98 15.63 -14.03
CA SER A 329 -16.10 16.56 -14.15
C SER A 329 -15.70 17.98 -13.74
N GLU A 330 -16.19 18.98 -14.48
CA GLU A 330 -16.00 20.43 -14.20
C GLU A 330 -16.29 20.79 -12.73
N LEU A 331 -17.38 20.23 -12.20
CA LEU A 331 -17.85 20.44 -10.83
C LEU A 331 -17.68 19.16 -10.01
N TRP A 332 -17.71 19.31 -8.68
CA TRP A 332 -17.59 18.20 -7.72
C TRP A 332 -18.75 17.19 -7.76
N TYR A 333 -19.83 17.47 -8.51
CA TYR A 333 -21.02 16.62 -8.58
C TYR A 333 -21.52 16.37 -10.01
N ILE A 334 -22.27 15.28 -10.15
CA ILE A 334 -23.06 14.93 -11.35
C ILE A 334 -24.40 14.33 -10.91
N ALA A 335 -25.34 14.10 -11.83
CA ALA A 335 -26.67 13.55 -11.48
C ALA A 335 -26.65 12.15 -10.80
N LYS A 336 -25.54 11.38 -10.95
CA LYS A 336 -25.36 10.05 -10.33
C LYS A 336 -24.65 10.08 -8.98
N VAL A 337 -23.92 11.17 -8.71
CA VAL A 337 -23.11 11.43 -7.51
C VAL A 337 -23.27 12.92 -7.23
N ASP A 338 -24.36 13.27 -6.56
CA ASP A 338 -24.63 14.66 -6.19
C ASP A 338 -23.69 15.14 -5.07
N GLU A 339 -23.80 16.40 -4.67
CA GLU A 339 -22.95 16.97 -3.63
C GLU A 339 -23.13 16.26 -2.28
N GLU A 340 -24.36 15.85 -1.93
CA GLU A 340 -24.64 15.13 -0.69
C GLU A 340 -23.93 13.77 -0.69
N LYS A 341 -24.02 13.03 -1.80
CA LYS A 341 -23.33 11.75 -1.96
C LYS A 341 -21.80 11.89 -1.96
N TRP A 342 -21.26 12.91 -2.63
CA TRP A 342 -19.82 13.22 -2.61
C TRP A 342 -19.32 13.49 -1.18
N ILE A 343 -20.07 14.25 -0.38
CA ILE A 343 -19.75 14.51 1.03
C ILE A 343 -19.90 13.25 1.90
N GLU A 344 -20.96 12.46 1.70
CA GLU A 344 -21.18 11.19 2.43
C GLU A 344 -20.00 10.22 2.21
N ASP A 345 -19.58 10.03 0.96
CA ASP A 345 -18.47 9.15 0.60
C ASP A 345 -17.13 9.63 1.17
N TRP A 346 -16.92 10.96 1.20
CA TRP A 346 -15.78 11.55 1.89
C TRP A 346 -15.80 11.30 3.40
N GLN A 347 -16.95 11.47 4.05
CA GLN A 347 -17.11 11.15 5.47
C GLN A 347 -16.93 9.65 5.76
N PHE A 348 -17.36 8.77 4.84
CA PHE A 348 -17.16 7.33 4.93
C PHE A 348 -15.66 6.97 4.92
N LEU A 349 -14.89 7.47 3.96
CA LEU A 349 -13.44 7.23 3.89
C LEU A 349 -12.69 7.84 5.07
N ALA A 350 -13.02 9.08 5.44
CA ALA A 350 -12.45 9.77 6.59
C ALA A 350 -12.71 9.03 7.91
N LYS A 351 -13.86 8.38 8.04
CA LYS A 351 -14.22 7.50 9.17
C LYS A 351 -13.54 6.13 9.10
N ARG A 352 -13.39 5.54 7.92
CA ARG A 352 -12.71 4.25 7.71
C ARG A 352 -11.25 4.30 8.17
N TYR A 353 -10.53 5.35 7.79
CA TYR A 353 -9.10 5.52 8.08
C TYR A 353 -8.82 6.39 9.32
N LYS A 354 -9.83 6.72 10.12
CA LYS A 354 -9.64 7.47 11.37
C LYS A 354 -8.80 6.68 12.36
N GLY A 355 -7.71 7.28 12.82
CA GLY A 355 -6.74 6.65 13.70
C GLY A 355 -5.62 5.90 12.97
N ASN A 356 -5.64 5.85 11.63
CA ASN A 356 -4.50 5.44 10.82
C ASN A 356 -3.76 6.70 10.30
N PRO A 357 -2.64 7.10 10.90
CA PRO A 357 -1.86 8.28 10.49
C PRO A 357 -1.10 8.11 9.17
N THR A 358 -1.26 6.96 8.48
CA THR A 358 -0.78 6.79 7.11
C THR A 358 -1.56 7.66 6.15
N VAL A 359 -2.89 7.72 6.30
CA VAL A 359 -3.74 8.57 5.47
C VAL A 359 -3.80 9.97 6.09
N ILE A 360 -3.09 10.93 5.49
CA ILE A 360 -2.85 12.26 6.07
C ILE A 360 -3.88 13.32 5.68
N GLY A 361 -4.68 13.10 4.64
CA GLY A 361 -5.65 14.08 4.17
C GLY A 361 -6.51 13.65 2.98
N ALA A 362 -7.36 14.58 2.58
CA ALA A 362 -8.30 14.47 1.46
C ALA A 362 -8.08 15.62 0.47
N ASP A 363 -7.82 15.26 -0.79
CA ASP A 363 -7.77 16.14 -1.96
C ASP A 363 -9.14 16.09 -2.64
N LEU A 364 -9.91 17.16 -2.41
CA LEU A 364 -11.38 17.06 -2.30
C LEU A 364 -12.11 16.72 -3.61
N HIS A 365 -11.61 17.22 -4.73
CA HIS A 365 -12.09 16.99 -6.09
C HIS A 365 -10.98 17.40 -7.07
N ASN A 366 -10.55 16.49 -7.93
CA ASN A 366 -9.53 16.77 -8.93
C ASN A 366 -10.04 17.72 -10.01
N GLU A 367 -9.24 18.74 -10.27
CA GLU A 367 -9.32 19.67 -11.38
C GLU A 367 -10.71 20.29 -11.58
N PRO A 368 -11.22 21.11 -10.64
CA PRO A 368 -12.32 22.01 -10.95
C PRO A 368 -11.99 22.87 -12.18
N HIS A 369 -12.93 23.00 -13.12
CA HIS A 369 -12.73 23.74 -14.37
C HIS A 369 -14.06 24.19 -15.02
N GLY A 370 -13.98 24.91 -16.14
CA GLY A 370 -15.15 25.26 -16.95
C GLY A 370 -16.12 26.19 -16.24
N THR A 371 -17.26 25.66 -15.79
CA THR A 371 -18.26 26.40 -15.02
C THR A 371 -17.90 26.62 -13.54
N ALA A 372 -16.87 25.94 -13.02
CA ALA A 372 -16.38 26.12 -11.65
C ALA A 372 -15.80 27.52 -11.43
N CYS A 373 -16.41 28.31 -10.55
CA CYS A 373 -15.94 29.64 -10.17
C CYS A 373 -15.19 29.62 -8.82
N TRP A 374 -14.41 30.67 -8.56
CA TRP A 374 -13.83 30.93 -7.24
C TRP A 374 -14.40 32.23 -6.66
N GLY A 375 -15.22 32.15 -5.61
CA GLY A 375 -15.69 33.33 -4.89
C GLY A 375 -16.78 34.16 -5.60
N CYS A 376 -17.47 33.61 -6.61
CA CYS A 376 -18.60 34.28 -7.25
C CYS A 376 -19.90 34.26 -6.40
N GLY A 377 -19.93 33.51 -5.29
CA GLY A 377 -21.06 33.44 -4.36
C GLY A 377 -22.19 32.49 -4.76
N GLU A 378 -22.18 31.95 -5.98
CA GLU A 378 -23.15 30.96 -6.44
C GLU A 378 -22.81 29.57 -5.92
N THR A 379 -23.44 29.16 -4.82
CA THR A 379 -23.13 27.92 -4.07
C THR A 379 -23.09 26.63 -4.89
N LYS A 380 -23.76 26.59 -6.05
CA LYS A 380 -23.77 25.46 -6.99
C LYS A 380 -22.53 25.32 -7.87
N ARG A 381 -21.71 26.37 -8.00
CA ARG A 381 -20.49 26.36 -8.83
C ARG A 381 -19.28 27.05 -8.20
N ASP A 382 -19.47 27.76 -7.08
CA ASP A 382 -18.39 28.31 -6.28
C ASP A 382 -17.64 27.21 -5.53
N TRP A 383 -16.53 26.78 -6.14
CA TRP A 383 -15.69 25.71 -5.65
C TRP A 383 -15.15 26.01 -4.25
N ARG A 384 -14.76 27.27 -3.98
CA ARG A 384 -14.28 27.68 -2.66
C ARG A 384 -15.34 27.48 -1.58
N LEU A 385 -16.61 27.73 -1.88
CA LEU A 385 -17.71 27.44 -0.95
C LEU A 385 -18.02 25.94 -0.83
N ALA A 386 -17.80 25.14 -1.88
CA ALA A 386 -18.00 23.70 -1.83
C ALA A 386 -16.89 22.98 -1.04
N ALA A 387 -15.64 23.39 -1.22
CA ALA A 387 -14.48 22.96 -0.44
C ALA A 387 -14.66 23.27 1.06
N GLU A 388 -15.22 24.44 1.40
CA GLU A 388 -15.60 24.76 2.78
C GLU A 388 -16.67 23.80 3.33
N ARG A 389 -17.70 23.43 2.56
CA ARG A 389 -18.75 22.50 3.02
C ARG A 389 -18.17 21.09 3.25
N CYS A 390 -17.49 20.54 2.25
CA CYS A 390 -16.94 19.19 2.28
C CYS A 390 -15.81 19.04 3.31
N GLY A 391 -14.84 19.95 3.33
CA GLY A 391 -13.74 19.92 4.31
C GLY A 391 -14.23 20.00 5.76
N ASN A 392 -15.25 20.82 6.03
CA ASN A 392 -15.87 20.88 7.36
C ASN A 392 -16.63 19.59 7.72
N ALA A 393 -17.34 18.97 6.77
CA ALA A 393 -18.02 17.70 6.99
C ALA A 393 -17.04 16.54 7.25
N ILE A 394 -15.90 16.51 6.55
CA ILE A 394 -14.79 15.58 6.83
C ILE A 394 -14.28 15.79 8.27
N HIS A 395 -14.06 17.04 8.70
CA HIS A 395 -13.58 17.34 10.05
C HIS A 395 -14.56 17.01 11.17
N GLU A 396 -15.85 16.89 10.90
CA GLU A 396 -16.84 16.40 11.87
C GLU A 396 -16.65 14.91 12.19
N VAL A 397 -16.12 14.11 11.25
CA VAL A 397 -15.78 12.69 11.49
C VAL A 397 -14.30 12.47 11.81
N ASN A 398 -13.37 13.15 11.15
CA ASN A 398 -11.92 13.03 11.33
C ASN A 398 -11.25 14.41 11.32
N PRO A 399 -11.07 15.06 12.50
CA PRO A 399 -10.54 16.43 12.59
C PRO A 399 -9.02 16.53 12.38
N ASP A 400 -8.33 15.42 12.15
CA ASP A 400 -6.87 15.36 12.09
C ASP A 400 -6.33 15.35 10.66
N TRP A 401 -7.18 15.06 9.67
CA TRP A 401 -6.86 15.14 8.25
C TRP A 401 -6.58 16.57 7.77
N LEU A 402 -5.54 16.70 6.94
CA LEU A 402 -5.37 17.84 6.05
C LEU A 402 -6.50 17.86 5.02
N ILE A 403 -6.97 19.07 4.68
CA ILE A 403 -7.89 19.30 3.58
C ILE A 403 -7.09 20.01 2.49
N ILE A 404 -6.92 19.32 1.37
CA ILE A 404 -6.20 19.78 0.19
C ILE A 404 -7.26 20.32 -0.77
N VAL A 405 -7.08 21.56 -1.21
CA VAL A 405 -8.04 22.26 -2.07
C VAL A 405 -7.32 22.77 -3.32
N GLU A 406 -7.59 22.11 -4.45
CA GLU A 406 -7.16 22.55 -5.78
C GLU A 406 -7.79 23.91 -6.17
N GLY A 407 -7.22 24.56 -7.19
CA GLY A 407 -7.77 25.76 -7.83
C GLY A 407 -8.94 25.46 -8.78
N ASN A 408 -9.29 26.43 -9.63
CA ASN A 408 -10.09 26.20 -10.85
C ASN A 408 -9.21 26.39 -12.11
N ASP A 409 -9.80 26.66 -13.28
CA ASP A 409 -9.09 26.92 -14.54
C ASP A 409 -9.00 28.40 -14.95
N HIS A 410 -9.68 29.32 -14.26
CA HIS A 410 -9.77 30.72 -14.67
C HIS A 410 -9.98 31.73 -13.53
N TYR A 411 -9.48 32.96 -13.72
CA TYR A 411 -9.72 34.10 -12.83
C TYR A 411 -10.40 35.26 -13.56
N GLY A 412 -11.38 35.91 -12.92
CA GLY A 412 -12.15 37.00 -13.51
C GLY A 412 -13.48 36.53 -14.12
N GLU A 413 -13.74 36.89 -15.38
CA GLU A 413 -14.95 36.47 -16.09
C GLU A 413 -15.00 34.95 -16.33
N GLU A 414 -16.22 34.40 -16.43
CA GLU A 414 -16.46 32.96 -16.40
C GLU A 414 -15.92 32.20 -17.62
N GLY A 415 -15.15 31.16 -17.33
CA GLY A 415 -14.53 30.25 -18.29
C GLY A 415 -13.22 30.81 -18.86
N TRP A 416 -12.29 29.89 -19.16
CA TRP A 416 -10.94 30.21 -19.68
C TRP A 416 -10.91 31.05 -20.97
N GLN A 417 -12.03 31.16 -21.70
CA GLN A 417 -12.17 31.98 -22.91
C GLN A 417 -12.48 33.46 -22.64
N LYS A 418 -12.85 33.82 -21.41
CA LYS A 418 -13.23 35.19 -21.01
C LYS A 418 -12.38 35.71 -19.85
N GLY A 419 -12.12 34.84 -18.86
CA GLY A 419 -11.20 35.12 -17.77
C GLY A 419 -9.73 34.93 -18.17
N GLU A 420 -8.84 35.22 -17.24
CA GLU A 420 -7.44 34.81 -17.33
C GLU A 420 -7.37 33.29 -17.10
N GLY A 421 -7.06 32.52 -18.14
CA GLY A 421 -6.97 31.06 -18.07
C GLY A 421 -5.64 30.54 -17.48
N TYR A 422 -5.69 29.34 -16.90
CA TYR A 422 -4.53 28.55 -16.50
C TYR A 422 -4.88 27.05 -16.60
N TRP A 423 -4.06 26.16 -16.04
CA TRP A 423 -4.39 24.73 -15.95
C TRP A 423 -5.64 24.49 -15.10
N TRP A 424 -6.40 23.44 -15.42
CA TRP A 424 -7.47 22.95 -14.56
C TRP A 424 -6.90 22.59 -13.18
N GLY A 425 -7.63 22.87 -12.10
CA GLY A 425 -7.09 22.75 -10.74
C GLY A 425 -5.91 23.68 -10.38
N GLY A 426 -5.37 24.47 -11.31
CA GLY A 426 -4.15 25.25 -11.12
C GLY A 426 -4.36 26.72 -10.72
N MET A 427 -5.54 27.30 -10.96
CA MET A 427 -5.79 28.71 -10.70
C MET A 427 -6.21 28.96 -9.24
N LEU A 428 -5.32 29.58 -8.45
CA LEU A 428 -5.56 29.95 -7.05
C LEU A 428 -5.54 31.47 -6.81
N LYS A 429 -5.52 32.29 -7.87
CA LYS A 429 -5.42 33.77 -7.77
C LYS A 429 -6.50 34.37 -6.87
N GLY A 430 -7.72 33.82 -6.90
CA GLY A 430 -8.86 34.23 -6.07
C GLY A 430 -8.73 33.95 -4.57
N VAL A 431 -7.66 33.29 -4.11
CA VAL A 431 -7.35 33.13 -2.67
C VAL A 431 -7.04 34.48 -2.00
N LYS A 432 -6.58 35.49 -2.75
CA LYS A 432 -6.30 36.85 -2.22
C LYS A 432 -7.55 37.52 -1.67
N GLU A 433 -8.65 37.46 -2.41
CA GLU A 433 -9.92 38.08 -2.05
C GLU A 433 -10.83 37.12 -1.26
N ASN A 434 -10.84 35.85 -1.66
CA ASN A 434 -11.79 34.83 -1.20
C ASN A 434 -11.08 33.56 -0.72
N PRO A 435 -10.33 33.58 0.40
CA PRO A 435 -9.71 32.38 0.95
C PRO A 435 -10.76 31.38 1.48
N VAL A 436 -10.45 30.08 1.38
CA VAL A 436 -11.17 28.98 2.02
C VAL A 436 -11.06 29.09 3.54
N ARG A 437 -12.19 28.92 4.24
CA ARG A 437 -12.33 29.08 5.70
C ARG A 437 -12.91 27.81 6.34
N LEU A 438 -12.01 26.89 6.71
CA LEU A 438 -12.38 25.73 7.52
C LEU A 438 -12.66 26.16 8.98
N LYS A 439 -13.63 25.51 9.62
CA LYS A 439 -13.91 25.66 11.07
C LYS A 439 -12.70 25.22 11.88
N LYS A 440 -12.12 24.07 11.53
CA LYS A 440 -10.88 23.55 12.11
C LYS A 440 -9.68 24.29 11.51
N GLN A 441 -8.96 25.01 12.37
CA GLN A 441 -7.74 25.73 11.98
C GLN A 441 -6.57 24.76 11.76
N ASN A 442 -5.53 25.24 11.07
CA ASN A 442 -4.26 24.53 10.88
C ASN A 442 -4.37 23.19 10.11
N LYS A 443 -5.33 23.08 9.18
CA LYS A 443 -5.54 21.88 8.34
C LYS A 443 -5.67 22.15 6.83
N LEU A 444 -5.78 23.40 6.40
CA LEU A 444 -5.90 23.76 4.99
C LEU A 444 -4.53 23.74 4.29
N VAL A 445 -4.47 23.09 3.14
CA VAL A 445 -3.39 23.15 2.15
C VAL A 445 -4.04 23.51 0.81
N TYR A 446 -3.46 24.46 0.06
CA TYR A 446 -3.90 24.71 -1.31
C TYR A 446 -3.10 23.85 -2.28
N SER A 447 -3.74 23.35 -3.33
CA SER A 447 -3.13 22.56 -4.40
C SER A 447 -3.24 23.28 -5.74
N ALA A 448 -2.24 23.13 -6.60
CA ALA A 448 -2.27 23.60 -7.99
C ALA A 448 -1.67 22.54 -8.90
N HIS A 449 -2.17 22.42 -10.13
CA HIS A 449 -1.52 21.62 -11.18
C HIS A 449 -0.77 22.53 -12.15
N ASP A 450 0.40 22.08 -12.62
CA ASP A 450 1.14 22.73 -13.72
C ASP A 450 1.74 21.65 -14.64
N TYR A 451 1.56 21.80 -15.94
CA TYR A 451 2.00 20.83 -16.94
C TYR A 451 2.89 21.46 -18.01
N ASP A 452 3.55 20.62 -18.80
CA ASP A 452 4.37 21.07 -19.93
C ASP A 452 3.55 21.26 -21.22
N LYS A 453 4.24 21.70 -22.28
CA LYS A 453 3.66 21.95 -23.61
C LYS A 453 3.08 20.72 -24.33
N ASN A 454 3.33 19.50 -23.86
CA ASN A 454 2.84 18.26 -24.47
C ASN A 454 1.42 17.91 -24.00
N VAL A 455 1.03 18.33 -22.79
CA VAL A 455 -0.36 18.24 -22.30
C VAL A 455 -1.21 19.32 -22.97
N HIS A 456 -0.76 20.58 -22.94
CA HIS A 456 -1.34 21.66 -23.73
C HIS A 456 -0.31 22.75 -24.06
N LEU A 457 -0.27 23.23 -25.32
CA LEU A 457 0.63 24.31 -25.72
C LEU A 457 0.08 25.67 -25.29
N GLN A 458 0.51 26.14 -24.12
CA GLN A 458 0.22 27.46 -23.59
C GLN A 458 1.17 28.54 -24.17
N ASP A 459 0.70 29.78 -24.32
CA ASP A 459 1.45 30.88 -24.93
C ASP A 459 2.80 31.16 -24.25
N TRP A 460 2.88 30.98 -22.92
CA TRP A 460 4.10 31.16 -22.14
C TRP A 460 5.22 30.17 -22.46
N PHE A 461 4.95 29.08 -23.20
CA PHE A 461 5.99 28.22 -23.76
C PHE A 461 6.56 28.74 -25.09
N THR A 462 5.95 29.75 -25.71
CA THR A 462 6.32 30.25 -27.05
C THR A 462 7.19 31.51 -27.01
N VAL A 463 7.21 32.24 -25.89
CA VAL A 463 7.99 33.47 -25.70
C VAL A 463 9.51 33.21 -25.68
N SER A 464 10.29 34.21 -26.09
CA SER A 464 11.74 34.10 -26.29
C SER A 464 12.55 33.95 -25.00
N ASN A 465 12.03 34.39 -23.85
CA ASN A 465 12.66 34.27 -22.54
C ASN A 465 12.27 32.99 -21.77
N PHE A 466 11.61 32.03 -22.41
CA PHE A 466 11.34 30.73 -21.78
C PHE A 466 12.65 29.95 -21.49
N PRO A 467 12.86 29.40 -20.27
CA PRO A 467 11.89 29.18 -19.19
C PRO A 467 11.86 30.27 -18.11
N ASP A 468 12.66 31.33 -18.23
CA ASP A 468 12.91 32.32 -17.16
C ASP A 468 11.67 33.19 -16.86
N ASN A 469 10.65 33.18 -17.72
CA ASN A 469 9.34 33.77 -17.48
C ASN A 469 8.46 33.00 -16.49
N MET A 470 8.66 31.68 -16.35
CA MET A 470 7.75 30.81 -15.60
C MET A 470 7.60 31.17 -14.11
N PRO A 471 8.66 31.57 -13.36
CA PRO A 471 8.52 31.95 -11.95
C PRO A 471 7.53 33.08 -11.66
N GLU A 472 7.40 34.07 -12.55
CA GLU A 472 6.45 35.17 -12.39
C GLU A 472 5.00 34.71 -12.65
N ILE A 473 4.81 33.77 -13.58
CA ILE A 473 3.51 33.15 -13.87
C ILE A 473 3.08 32.30 -12.67
N TRP A 474 3.95 31.42 -12.18
CA TRP A 474 3.70 30.60 -11.00
C TRP A 474 3.39 31.48 -9.77
N ASP A 475 4.16 32.55 -9.54
CA ASP A 475 3.92 33.52 -8.47
C ASP A 475 2.52 34.14 -8.53
N ASP A 476 2.07 34.62 -9.69
CA ASP A 476 0.77 35.26 -9.85
C ASP A 476 -0.40 34.27 -9.67
N LYS A 477 -0.26 33.03 -10.15
CA LYS A 477 -1.33 32.03 -10.18
C LYS A 477 -1.53 31.30 -8.85
N TRP A 478 -0.46 30.98 -8.13
CA TRP A 478 -0.50 30.18 -6.89
C TRP A 478 0.67 30.41 -5.93
N GLY A 479 1.87 30.71 -6.43
CA GLY A 479 3.11 30.81 -5.66
C GLY A 479 3.12 31.92 -4.61
N PHE A 480 2.36 33.00 -4.82
CA PHE A 480 2.17 34.06 -3.82
C PHE A 480 1.68 33.53 -2.48
N ILE A 481 0.86 32.47 -2.45
CA ILE A 481 0.26 31.91 -1.22
C ILE A 481 1.36 31.44 -0.25
N ALA A 482 2.38 30.77 -0.78
CA ALA A 482 3.53 30.34 0.00
C ALA A 482 4.47 31.51 0.32
N LYS A 483 4.73 32.40 -0.65
CA LYS A 483 5.66 33.53 -0.48
C LYS A 483 5.17 34.58 0.52
N GLU A 484 3.88 34.84 0.56
CA GLU A 484 3.21 35.74 1.51
C GLU A 484 2.85 35.04 2.84
N ASN A 485 3.24 33.77 3.00
CA ASN A 485 3.04 32.96 4.21
C ASN A 485 1.56 32.76 4.61
N ILE A 486 0.66 32.70 3.62
CA ILE A 486 -0.79 32.55 3.79
C ILE A 486 -1.13 31.11 4.22
N ALA A 487 -0.67 30.12 3.46
CA ALA A 487 -0.92 28.70 3.67
C ALA A 487 0.14 27.85 2.91
N PRO A 488 0.27 26.54 3.20
CA PRO A 488 1.12 25.68 2.39
C PRO A 488 0.53 25.48 1.00
N VAL A 489 1.42 25.38 0.01
CA VAL A 489 1.08 25.07 -1.38
C VAL A 489 1.68 23.72 -1.75
N LEU A 490 0.86 22.90 -2.40
CA LEU A 490 1.17 21.61 -2.99
C LEU A 490 1.02 21.71 -4.51
N ILE A 491 1.99 21.23 -5.27
CA ILE A 491 1.77 20.92 -6.69
C ILE A 491 1.27 19.47 -6.75
N GLY A 492 -0.05 19.32 -6.83
CA GLY A 492 -0.75 18.04 -6.72
C GLY A 492 -0.54 17.12 -7.91
N GLU A 493 -0.30 17.72 -9.08
CA GLU A 493 0.14 17.06 -10.30
C GLU A 493 1.07 17.97 -11.10
N PHE A 494 2.13 17.37 -11.63
CA PHE A 494 2.98 17.91 -12.69
C PHE A 494 3.70 16.75 -13.36
N GLY A 495 3.74 16.74 -14.69
CA GLY A 495 4.26 15.61 -15.46
C GLY A 495 4.85 16.04 -16.81
N SER A 496 5.74 15.21 -17.37
CA SER A 496 6.36 15.48 -18.68
C SER A 496 6.95 14.22 -19.31
N LEU A 497 6.74 14.09 -20.63
CA LEU A 497 7.37 13.06 -21.47
C LEU A 497 8.88 13.28 -21.67
N LEU A 498 9.40 14.48 -21.38
CA LEU A 498 10.78 14.88 -21.65
C LEU A 498 11.21 14.67 -23.12
N ARG A 499 10.29 14.89 -24.07
CA ARG A 499 10.50 14.67 -25.52
C ARG A 499 11.61 15.53 -26.08
N ASP A 500 11.74 16.77 -25.61
CA ASP A 500 12.76 17.70 -26.07
C ASP A 500 13.34 18.58 -24.95
N ASN A 501 14.28 19.47 -25.32
CA ASN A 501 15.00 20.33 -24.39
C ASN A 501 14.12 21.40 -23.73
N LYS A 502 12.97 21.76 -24.31
CA LYS A 502 12.01 22.70 -23.70
C LYS A 502 11.32 22.04 -22.51
N ASP A 503 10.97 20.77 -22.63
CA ASP A 503 10.34 19.96 -21.58
C ASP A 503 11.28 19.75 -20.39
N VAL A 504 12.54 19.38 -20.67
CA VAL A 504 13.59 19.26 -19.66
C VAL A 504 13.80 20.59 -18.93
N LYS A 505 13.83 21.71 -19.66
CA LYS A 505 13.95 23.06 -19.08
C LYS A 505 12.75 23.46 -18.22
N TRP A 506 11.52 23.13 -18.63
CA TRP A 506 10.32 23.36 -17.81
C TRP A 506 10.44 22.61 -16.49
N LEU A 507 10.65 21.28 -16.54
CA LEU A 507 10.65 20.43 -15.35
C LEU A 507 11.79 20.82 -14.38
N GLN A 508 13.00 21.07 -14.90
CA GLN A 508 14.11 21.55 -14.08
C GLN A 508 13.83 22.90 -13.43
N ASN A 509 13.19 23.84 -14.14
CA ASN A 509 12.86 25.14 -13.57
C ASN A 509 11.75 25.03 -12.51
N LEU A 510 10.72 24.21 -12.74
CA LEU A 510 9.64 23.99 -11.78
C LEU A 510 10.16 23.32 -10.51
N VAL A 511 10.97 22.26 -10.61
CA VAL A 511 11.61 21.63 -9.44
C VAL A 511 12.51 22.61 -8.70
N SER A 512 13.32 23.40 -9.41
CA SER A 512 14.16 24.45 -8.81
C SER A 512 13.32 25.49 -8.05
N TYR A 513 12.25 26.00 -8.66
CA TYR A 513 11.32 26.95 -8.05
C TYR A 513 10.63 26.35 -6.82
N MET A 514 10.11 25.13 -6.90
CA MET A 514 9.43 24.47 -5.78
C MET A 514 10.37 24.28 -4.59
N ASN A 515 11.62 23.92 -4.85
CA ASN A 515 12.62 23.73 -3.80
C ASN A 515 13.06 25.04 -3.17
N LYS A 516 13.26 26.10 -3.97
CA LYS A 516 13.61 27.44 -3.47
C LYS A 516 12.53 28.06 -2.56
N ASN A 517 11.26 27.71 -2.76
CA ASN A 517 10.13 28.34 -2.08
C ASN A 517 9.45 27.45 -1.01
N ASP A 518 10.00 26.26 -0.72
CA ASP A 518 9.43 25.22 0.17
C ASP A 518 8.08 24.61 -0.28
N ILE A 519 7.80 24.63 -1.59
CA ILE A 519 6.53 24.12 -2.15
C ILE A 519 6.50 22.59 -2.08
N HIS A 520 5.39 22.03 -1.60
CA HIS A 520 5.15 20.58 -1.56
C HIS A 520 4.84 20.07 -2.98
N TRP A 521 5.12 18.80 -3.29
CA TRP A 521 4.86 18.28 -4.63
C TRP A 521 4.56 16.78 -4.69
N THR A 522 3.76 16.43 -5.70
CA THR A 522 3.39 15.07 -6.09
C THR A 522 3.57 14.95 -7.60
N PHE A 523 4.49 14.09 -8.04
CA PHE A 523 4.76 13.94 -9.47
C PHE A 523 3.67 13.10 -10.16
N TRP A 524 3.23 13.52 -11.34
CA TRP A 524 2.38 12.70 -12.21
C TRP A 524 3.26 12.04 -13.28
N CYS A 525 3.48 10.72 -13.25
CA CYS A 525 2.97 9.72 -12.30
C CYS A 525 3.97 8.55 -12.12
N LEU A 526 3.64 7.58 -11.27
CA LEU A 526 4.38 6.30 -11.18
C LEU A 526 4.21 5.51 -12.48
N ASN A 527 2.98 5.49 -12.99
CA ASN A 527 2.50 4.60 -14.03
C ASN A 527 3.07 4.95 -15.43
N PRO A 528 3.53 3.99 -16.24
CA PRO A 528 3.97 4.26 -17.62
C PRO A 528 2.84 4.72 -18.56
N ASN A 529 1.57 4.42 -18.24
CA ASN A 529 0.45 4.47 -19.17
C ASN A 529 -0.40 5.75 -19.13
N SER A 530 0.11 6.88 -18.60
CA SER A 530 -0.42 8.21 -18.95
C SER A 530 0.12 8.63 -20.32
N GLY A 531 -0.77 8.86 -21.28
CA GLY A 531 -0.39 8.99 -22.71
C GLY A 531 0.28 10.32 -23.11
N ASP A 532 0.19 11.33 -22.24
CA ASP A 532 0.64 12.70 -22.42
C ASP A 532 1.81 13.09 -21.50
N THR A 533 2.14 12.26 -20.50
CA THR A 533 3.27 12.49 -19.58
C THR A 533 4.21 11.31 -19.39
N GLU A 534 3.74 10.06 -19.57
CA GLU A 534 4.40 8.81 -19.15
C GLU A 534 4.84 8.78 -17.66
N GLY A 535 5.19 7.61 -17.18
CA GLY A 535 5.57 7.39 -15.79
C GLY A 535 7.03 7.68 -15.44
N ILE A 536 7.31 7.49 -14.15
CA ILE A 536 8.63 7.14 -13.63
C ILE A 536 8.99 5.68 -13.97
N LEU A 537 8.02 4.78 -14.08
CA LEU A 537 8.23 3.44 -14.63
C LEU A 537 8.08 3.43 -16.16
N GLY A 538 8.80 2.50 -16.80
CA GLY A 538 8.60 2.07 -18.18
C GLY A 538 7.43 1.09 -18.33
N TYR A 539 7.04 0.80 -19.57
CA TYR A 539 5.89 -0.06 -19.89
C TYR A 539 6.02 -1.54 -19.46
N ASP A 540 7.22 -1.96 -19.02
CA ASP A 540 7.46 -3.24 -18.36
C ASP A 540 7.04 -3.27 -16.88
N TRP A 541 6.62 -2.13 -16.33
CA TRP A 541 6.29 -1.90 -14.92
C TRP A 541 7.46 -2.22 -13.95
N GLU A 542 8.70 -2.20 -14.46
CA GLU A 542 9.92 -2.60 -13.73
C GLU A 542 11.01 -1.52 -13.86
N THR A 543 11.33 -1.11 -15.09
CA THR A 543 12.46 -0.23 -15.36
C THR A 543 12.13 1.20 -14.98
N VAL A 544 12.89 1.78 -14.05
CA VAL A 544 12.77 3.20 -13.69
C VAL A 544 13.45 4.10 -14.74
N ASN A 545 12.74 5.14 -15.18
CA ASN A 545 13.22 6.22 -16.02
C ASN A 545 14.13 7.15 -15.20
N THR A 546 15.39 6.74 -15.02
CA THR A 546 16.40 7.45 -14.22
C THR A 546 16.67 8.89 -14.68
N LYS A 547 16.43 9.22 -15.96
CA LYS A 547 16.52 10.60 -16.46
C LYS A 547 15.40 11.48 -15.91
N LYS A 548 14.16 10.97 -15.87
CA LYS A 548 12.99 11.69 -15.34
C LYS A 548 13.09 11.79 -13.81
N ASP A 549 13.40 10.67 -13.16
CA ASP A 549 13.59 10.57 -11.72
C ASP A 549 14.71 11.50 -11.20
N GLY A 550 15.87 11.51 -11.87
CA GLY A 550 17.02 12.34 -11.51
C GLY A 550 16.82 13.85 -11.65
N ILE A 551 15.79 14.31 -12.37
CA ILE A 551 15.40 15.74 -12.37
C ILE A 551 14.63 16.09 -11.08
N LEU A 552 13.92 15.13 -10.48
CA LEU A 552 13.13 15.32 -9.26
C LEU A 552 13.98 15.19 -7.98
N ASP A 553 15.08 14.44 -8.03
CA ASP A 553 16.01 14.19 -6.91
C ASP A 553 16.32 15.41 -6.02
N PRO A 554 16.63 16.62 -6.55
CA PRO A 554 16.92 17.78 -5.72
C PRO A 554 15.78 18.20 -4.78
N GLY A 555 14.54 17.80 -5.08
CA GLY A 555 13.35 18.13 -4.31
C GLY A 555 12.82 17.01 -3.42
N LYS A 556 13.43 15.82 -3.44
CA LYS A 556 12.99 14.67 -2.65
C LYS A 556 13.33 14.83 -1.17
N ALA A 557 12.46 14.31 -0.31
CA ALA A 557 12.60 14.37 1.14
C ALA A 557 12.18 13.04 1.80
N PRO A 558 12.96 11.96 1.64
CA PRO A 558 12.57 10.62 2.12
C PRO A 558 12.34 10.55 3.64
N LYS A 559 13.01 11.40 4.43
CA LYS A 559 12.77 11.53 5.89
C LYS A 559 11.72 12.60 6.26
N PHE A 560 10.93 13.09 5.29
CA PHE A 560 9.95 14.18 5.36
C PHE A 560 10.42 15.55 5.86
N LEU A 561 11.49 15.67 6.62
CA LEU A 561 11.89 16.94 7.22
C LEU A 561 12.47 17.90 6.18
N LEU A 562 12.03 19.16 6.21
CA LEU A 562 12.73 20.26 5.55
C LEU A 562 14.09 20.47 6.23
N LYS A 563 15.12 20.75 5.41
CA LYS A 563 16.52 20.94 5.85
C LYS A 563 16.75 22.32 6.47
#